data_AF-A0A4Q6ALG3-F1
#
_entry.id   AF-A0A4Q6ALG3-F1
#
_cell.length_a   1.000
_cell.length_b   1.000
_cell.length_c   1.000
_cell.angle_alpha   90.00
_cell.angle_beta   90.00
_cell.angle_gamma   90.00
#
_symmetry.space_group_name_H-M   'P 1'
#
loop_
_entity.id
_entity.type
_entity.pdbx_description
1 polymer ?
#
loop_
_entity_poly.entity_id
_entity_poly.type
_entity_poly.pdbx_seq_one_letter_code
_entity_poly.pdbx_strand_id
1 'polypeptide(L)'
;MRTLIFIALSAIALTSCSKSETNPTNNSGIPTDGWKLDGTKHTQMYCVRQNNFRSLNAVDNDTSISGIPYSFSACFHEFPTTSGTYHVVALVVDSSGSRPGLNIADDEIIILATVPQAGQNNKSYWSTGADGLNATVTVTGGKIKVEVPEIDVTDGNNTVKT
;
A
#
# COMPACT_ATOMS: atom_id res chain seq x y z
N MET A 1 -64.87 24.65 -0.11
CA MET A 1 -63.82 23.65 -0.43
C MET A 1 -62.54 24.10 0.24
N ARG A 2 -62.08 23.35 1.24
CA ARG A 2 -60.98 23.73 2.14
C ARG A 2 -59.93 22.63 2.11
N THR A 3 -58.70 23.05 1.81
CA THR A 3 -57.42 22.56 2.38
C THR A 3 -56.92 21.16 1.97
N LEU A 4 -55.72 21.11 1.37
CA LEU A 4 -54.47 20.64 2.02
C LEU A 4 -53.36 20.45 0.96
N ILE A 5 -52.38 21.35 0.98
CA ILE A 5 -51.11 21.19 0.26
C ILE A 5 -50.18 20.41 1.20
N PHE A 6 -49.79 19.20 0.80
CA PHE A 6 -48.74 18.42 1.48
C PHE A 6 -47.37 18.90 0.99
N ILE A 7 -46.64 19.63 1.84
CA ILE A 7 -45.21 19.89 1.65
C ILE A 7 -44.45 18.79 2.38
N ALA A 8 -43.89 17.84 1.63
CA ALA A 8 -43.01 16.80 2.15
C ALA A 8 -41.64 17.41 2.46
N LEU A 9 -41.40 17.71 3.73
CA LEU A 9 -40.12 18.16 4.26
C LEU A 9 -39.15 16.96 4.28
N SER A 10 -38.35 16.80 3.22
CA SER A 10 -37.29 15.79 3.17
C SER A 10 -36.12 16.27 4.01
N ALA A 11 -36.04 15.79 5.26
CA ALA A 11 -34.88 15.95 6.12
C ALA A 11 -33.73 15.10 5.54
N ILE A 12 -32.78 15.74 4.88
CA ILE A 12 -31.52 15.12 4.46
C ILE A 12 -30.72 14.88 5.75
N ALA A 13 -30.76 13.65 6.24
CA ALA A 13 -29.89 13.21 7.32
C ALA A 13 -28.43 13.30 6.83
N LEU A 14 -27.71 14.31 7.31
CA LEU A 14 -26.26 14.33 7.25
C LEU A 14 -25.76 13.20 8.16
N THR A 15 -25.51 12.03 7.58
CA THR A 15 -24.71 10.99 8.25
C THR A 15 -23.31 11.55 8.43
N SER A 16 -23.06 12.13 9.59
CA SER A 16 -21.73 12.37 10.12
C SER A 16 -21.01 11.02 10.12
N CYS A 17 -20.07 10.85 9.18
CA CYS A 17 -19.10 9.77 9.28
C CYS A 17 -18.23 10.09 10.50
N SER A 18 -18.63 9.61 11.68
CA SER A 18 -17.68 9.51 12.78
C SER A 18 -16.56 8.59 12.30
N LYS A 19 -15.35 9.15 12.24
CA LYS A 19 -14.12 8.40 12.04
C LYS A 19 -14.03 7.41 13.20
N SER A 20 -14.45 6.17 12.98
CA SER A 20 -14.25 5.11 13.96
C SER A 20 -12.77 4.77 13.93
N GLU A 21 -11.99 5.43 14.78
CA GLU A 21 -10.65 4.98 15.13
C GLU A 21 -10.80 3.76 16.03
N THR A 22 -11.00 2.60 15.41
CA THR A 22 -10.72 1.33 16.06
C THR A 22 -9.20 1.18 16.09
N ASN A 23 -8.64 1.62 17.20
CA ASN A 23 -7.25 1.39 17.58
C ASN A 23 -7.08 -0.11 17.81
N PRO A 24 -6.41 -0.90 16.94
CA PRO A 24 -6.11 -2.28 17.25
C PRO A 24 -4.84 -2.26 18.10
N THR A 25 -5.04 -2.25 19.42
CA THR A 25 -3.97 -2.47 20.38
C THR A 25 -3.34 -3.85 20.18
N ASN A 26 -2.05 -3.83 19.87
CA ASN A 26 -1.02 -4.85 20.17
C ASN A 26 -0.97 -6.11 19.28
N ASN A 27 -0.11 -6.10 18.26
CA ASN A 27 1.14 -6.89 18.21
C ASN A 27 1.84 -6.71 16.85
N SER A 28 3.15 -6.36 16.84
CA SER A 28 4.00 -6.06 15.66
C SER A 28 3.68 -4.74 14.91
N GLY A 29 4.09 -3.61 15.50
CA GLY A 29 3.80 -2.26 14.98
C GLY A 29 4.80 -1.77 13.94
N ILE A 30 4.38 -1.36 12.76
CA ILE A 30 3.72 -0.07 12.52
C ILE A 30 2.69 -0.23 11.39
N PRO A 31 1.42 0.13 11.62
CA PRO A 31 0.91 1.45 11.21
C PRO A 31 -0.15 2.09 12.13
N THR A 32 -0.02 3.40 12.39
CA THR A 32 -1.03 4.37 11.94
C THR A 32 -0.26 5.16 10.89
N ASP A 33 -0.58 4.91 9.62
CA ASP A 33 0.11 5.41 8.41
C ASP A 33 1.65 5.41 8.42
N GLY A 34 2.27 4.26 8.67
CA GLY A 34 3.71 4.04 8.44
C GLY A 34 3.99 2.62 7.94
N TRP A 35 5.25 2.30 7.72
CA TRP A 35 5.70 0.98 7.29
C TRP A 35 7.06 0.65 7.92
N LYS A 36 7.55 -0.57 7.71
CA LYS A 36 8.84 -1.01 8.22
C LYS A 36 9.68 -1.68 7.14
N LEU A 37 10.98 -1.66 7.35
CA LEU A 37 11.94 -2.42 6.55
C LEU A 37 13.19 -2.69 7.38
N ASP A 38 13.58 -3.95 7.48
CA ASP A 38 14.73 -4.41 8.25
C ASP A 38 14.71 -3.89 9.70
N GLY A 39 13.52 -3.94 10.32
CA GLY A 39 13.26 -3.41 11.66
C GLY A 39 13.23 -1.87 11.77
N THR A 40 13.66 -1.15 10.73
CA THR A 40 13.60 0.31 10.65
C THR A 40 12.18 0.75 10.38
N LYS A 41 11.78 1.81 11.07
CA LYS A 41 10.42 2.33 11.14
C LYS A 41 10.30 3.58 10.27
N HIS A 42 9.32 3.61 9.37
CA HIS A 42 9.08 4.71 8.44
C HIS A 42 7.69 5.28 8.62
N THR A 43 7.60 6.62 8.64
CA THR A 43 6.32 7.33 8.72
C THR A 43 5.90 7.73 7.32
N GLN A 44 4.69 7.37 6.91
CA GLN A 44 4.16 7.81 5.63
C GLN A 44 3.80 9.29 5.73
N MET A 45 4.42 10.12 4.91
CA MET A 45 4.00 11.51 4.76
C MET A 45 2.86 11.67 3.77
N TYR A 46 2.96 10.98 2.64
CA TYR A 46 1.99 11.05 1.58
C TYR A 46 1.96 9.74 0.80
N CYS A 47 0.82 9.50 0.14
CA CYS A 47 0.66 8.42 -0.81
C CYS A 47 0.49 8.97 -2.22
N VAL A 48 1.19 8.37 -3.18
CA VAL A 48 1.03 8.68 -4.61
C VAL A 48 0.52 7.46 -5.34
N ARG A 49 -0.47 7.68 -6.21
CA ARG A 49 -0.88 6.70 -7.21
C ARG A 49 0.00 6.86 -8.46
N GLN A 50 0.71 5.81 -8.85
CA GLN A 50 1.50 5.80 -10.09
C GLN A 50 0.86 4.89 -11.13
N ASN A 51 0.39 5.47 -12.23
CA ASN A 51 -0.34 4.71 -13.26
C ASN A 51 0.58 3.79 -14.07
N ASN A 52 1.83 4.20 -14.32
CA ASN A 52 2.77 3.45 -15.17
C ASN A 52 3.16 2.08 -14.58
N PHE A 53 3.10 1.96 -13.25
CA PHE A 53 3.37 0.72 -12.50
C PHE A 53 2.16 0.23 -11.72
N ARG A 54 0.99 0.86 -11.91
CA ARG A 54 -0.27 0.58 -11.18
C ARG A 54 -0.02 0.36 -9.70
N SER A 55 0.71 1.30 -9.11
CA SER A 55 1.20 1.19 -7.74
C SER A 55 0.66 2.30 -6.84
N LEU A 56 0.50 1.96 -5.57
CA LEU A 56 0.26 2.89 -4.48
C LEU A 56 1.53 2.99 -3.66
N ASN A 57 2.14 4.18 -3.64
CA ASN A 57 3.45 4.38 -3.02
C ASN A 57 3.26 5.20 -1.75
N ALA A 58 3.51 4.59 -0.59
CA ALA A 58 3.66 5.25 0.70
C ALA A 58 5.08 5.81 0.78
N VAL A 59 5.20 7.13 0.90
CA VAL A 59 6.48 7.84 0.84
C VAL A 59 6.81 8.46 2.19
N ASP A 60 8.03 8.23 2.68
CA ASP A 60 8.60 8.88 3.87
C ASP A 60 9.32 10.19 3.47
N ASN A 61 9.42 11.17 4.36
CA ASN A 61 10.19 12.40 4.10
C ASN A 61 11.69 12.29 4.34
N ASP A 62 12.16 11.18 4.92
CA ASP A 62 13.58 11.05 5.21
C ASP A 62 14.36 11.07 3.88
N THR A 63 14.87 12.26 3.57
CA THR A 63 15.67 12.59 2.38
C THR A 63 17.13 12.75 2.77
N SER A 64 17.54 12.19 3.92
CA SER A 64 18.90 12.31 4.49
C SER A 64 20.01 11.95 3.50
N ILE A 65 19.67 11.25 2.41
CA ILE A 65 20.60 10.82 1.38
C ILE A 65 19.97 10.99 -0.01
N SER A 66 20.64 11.76 -0.89
CA SER A 66 20.38 11.87 -2.34
C SER A 66 19.06 12.52 -2.79
N GLY A 67 18.28 13.12 -1.89
CA GLY A 67 17.03 13.82 -2.26
C GLY A 67 15.90 12.92 -2.79
N ILE A 68 16.07 11.61 -2.68
CA ILE A 68 15.05 10.60 -3.01
C ILE A 68 14.51 10.08 -1.68
N PRO A 69 13.19 10.01 -1.49
CA PRO A 69 12.62 9.50 -0.26
C PRO A 69 12.63 7.96 -0.21
N TYR A 70 12.62 7.42 1.01
CA TYR A 70 12.22 6.03 1.22
C TYR A 70 10.77 5.82 0.76
N SER A 71 10.48 4.68 0.16
CA SER A 71 9.11 4.35 -0.26
C SER A 71 8.78 2.88 -0.14
N PHE A 72 7.51 2.62 0.14
CA PHE A 72 6.90 1.30 0.15
C PHE A 72 5.75 1.30 -0.85
N SER A 73 5.75 0.36 -1.78
CA SER A 73 4.84 0.34 -2.92
C SER A 73 4.08 -0.96 -2.98
N ALA A 74 2.76 -0.85 -3.06
CA ALA A 74 1.85 -1.95 -3.38
C ALA A 74 1.52 -1.87 -4.87
N CYS A 75 1.89 -2.90 -5.64
CA CYS A 75 1.71 -2.96 -7.10
C CYS A 75 0.62 -3.97 -7.47
N PHE A 76 -0.25 -3.59 -8.39
CA PHE A 76 -1.42 -4.38 -8.79
C PHE A 76 -1.47 -4.65 -10.29
N HIS A 77 -2.27 -5.65 -10.69
CA HIS A 77 -2.69 -5.79 -12.09
C HIS A 77 -3.48 -4.57 -12.57
N GLU A 78 -4.45 -4.12 -11.76
CA GLU A 78 -5.24 -2.91 -11.93
C GLU A 78 -5.57 -2.33 -10.55
N PHE A 79 -5.88 -1.03 -10.48
CA PHE A 79 -6.21 -0.45 -9.17
C PHE A 79 -7.48 -1.07 -8.59
N PRO A 80 -7.47 -1.52 -7.32
CA PRO A 80 -8.62 -2.16 -6.72
C PRO A 80 -9.80 -1.19 -6.63
N THR A 81 -10.95 -1.62 -7.15
CA THR A 81 -12.22 -0.91 -7.04
C THR A 81 -13.13 -1.47 -5.94
N THR A 82 -12.79 -2.64 -5.42
CA THR A 82 -13.50 -3.33 -4.33
C THR A 82 -12.51 -3.81 -3.29
N SER A 83 -12.96 -3.89 -2.03
CA SER A 83 -12.18 -4.52 -0.95
C SER A 83 -11.97 -6.01 -1.23
N GLY A 84 -10.86 -6.56 -0.78
CA GLY A 84 -10.53 -7.96 -0.97
C GLY A 84 -9.20 -8.34 -0.33
N THR A 85 -8.85 -9.61 -0.49
CA THR A 85 -7.56 -10.16 -0.10
C THR A 85 -6.75 -10.43 -1.35
N TYR A 86 -5.48 -10.03 -1.33
CA TYR A 86 -4.56 -10.18 -2.45
C TYR A 86 -3.38 -11.08 -2.05
N HIS A 87 -3.06 -12.05 -2.89
CA HIS A 87 -1.92 -12.96 -2.68
C HIS A 87 -0.62 -12.21 -2.92
N VAL A 88 0.26 -12.17 -1.91
CA VAL A 88 1.57 -11.54 -2.05
C VAL A 88 2.46 -12.47 -2.87
N VAL A 89 2.87 -12.02 -4.05
CA VAL A 89 3.67 -12.83 -4.98
C VAL A 89 5.07 -12.28 -5.16
N ALA A 90 5.95 -13.12 -5.70
CA ALA A 90 7.32 -12.75 -5.99
C ALA A 90 7.37 -11.80 -7.18
N LEU A 91 8.25 -10.79 -7.13
CA LEU A 91 8.66 -10.15 -8.38
C LEU A 91 9.63 -11.10 -9.10
N VAL A 92 9.21 -11.58 -10.28
CA VAL A 92 10.09 -12.33 -11.18
C VAL A 92 11.07 -11.37 -11.83
N VAL A 93 12.35 -11.50 -11.49
CA VAL A 93 13.45 -10.79 -12.16
C VAL A 93 14.06 -11.75 -13.16
N ASP A 94 14.25 -11.33 -14.40
CA ASP A 94 14.85 -12.19 -15.42
C ASP A 94 16.36 -12.38 -15.18
N SER A 95 16.96 -13.31 -15.92
CA SER A 95 18.39 -13.64 -15.79
C SER A 95 19.34 -12.49 -16.14
N SER A 96 18.84 -11.40 -16.74
CA SER A 96 19.62 -10.17 -17.02
C SER A 96 19.56 -9.17 -15.87
N GLY A 97 18.81 -9.46 -14.80
CA GLY A 97 18.53 -8.51 -13.73
C GLY A 97 17.47 -7.47 -14.13
N SER A 98 16.89 -7.59 -15.32
CA SER A 98 15.79 -6.75 -15.75
C SER A 98 14.52 -7.25 -15.07
N ARG A 99 13.66 -6.31 -14.69
CA ARG A 99 12.33 -6.60 -14.16
C ARG A 99 11.41 -6.67 -15.37
N PRO A 100 11.15 -7.86 -15.96
CA PRO A 100 10.08 -7.98 -16.93
C PRO A 100 8.83 -7.39 -16.25
N GLY A 101 8.05 -6.60 -17.00
CA GLY A 101 6.96 -5.80 -16.42
C GLY A 101 6.08 -6.59 -15.46
N LEU A 102 5.37 -5.88 -14.58
CA LEU A 102 4.51 -6.45 -13.53
C LEU A 102 3.43 -7.37 -14.14
N ASN A 103 3.76 -8.64 -14.32
CA ASN A 103 2.84 -9.70 -14.73
C ASN A 103 2.18 -10.26 -13.48
N ILE A 104 1.26 -9.47 -12.94
CA ILE A 104 0.51 -9.73 -11.72
C ILE A 104 -0.90 -10.15 -12.16
N ALA A 105 -1.45 -11.21 -11.57
CA ALA A 105 -2.86 -11.58 -11.75
C ALA A 105 -3.81 -10.63 -10.97
N ASP A 106 -5.10 -10.67 -11.27
CA ASP A 106 -6.09 -9.74 -10.68
C ASP A 106 -6.17 -9.81 -9.14
N ASP A 107 -5.88 -10.97 -8.57
CA ASP A 107 -5.92 -11.26 -7.13
C ASP A 107 -4.53 -11.27 -6.47
N GLU A 108 -3.50 -10.81 -7.19
CA GLU A 108 -2.13 -10.80 -6.73
C GLU A 108 -1.63 -9.37 -6.44
N ILE A 109 -0.62 -9.28 -5.57
CA ILE A 109 0.04 -8.03 -5.21
C ILE A 109 1.54 -8.24 -5.10
N ILE A 110 2.32 -7.30 -5.63
CA ILE A 110 3.76 -7.25 -5.41
C ILE A 110 4.08 -6.10 -4.47
N ILE A 111 4.94 -6.37 -3.49
CA ILE A 111 5.43 -5.37 -2.55
C ILE A 111 6.83 -4.98 -2.94
N LEU A 112 7.07 -3.68 -3.09
CA LEU A 112 8.38 -3.11 -3.35
C LEU A 112 8.75 -2.13 -2.23
N ALA A 113 10.01 -2.11 -1.83
CA ALA A 113 10.55 -1.07 -0.97
C ALA A 113 11.78 -0.44 -1.62
N THR A 114 11.90 0.88 -1.57
CA THR A 114 13.06 1.62 -2.06
C THR A 114 13.75 2.32 -0.91
N VAL A 115 15.06 2.09 -0.81
CA VAL A 115 15.97 2.68 0.17
C VAL A 115 17.00 3.53 -0.57
N PRO A 116 17.05 4.85 -0.32
CA PRO A 116 18.08 5.74 -0.85
C PRO A 116 19.48 5.33 -0.34
N GLN A 117 20.49 5.41 -1.20
CA GLN A 117 21.89 5.12 -0.83
C GLN A 117 22.83 6.28 -1.21
N ALA A 118 23.82 6.55 -0.36
CA ALA A 118 24.71 7.70 -0.51
C ALA A 118 25.79 7.38 -1.53
N GLY A 119 25.87 8.19 -2.59
CA GLY A 119 26.87 8.00 -3.65
C GLY A 119 26.69 6.73 -4.47
N GLN A 120 25.51 6.09 -4.41
CA GLN A 120 25.18 4.87 -5.13
C GLN A 120 23.75 4.94 -5.70
N ASN A 121 23.41 3.97 -6.55
CA ASN A 121 22.03 3.78 -7.00
C ASN A 121 21.15 3.36 -5.82
N ASN A 122 19.87 3.71 -5.86
CA ASN A 122 18.92 3.29 -4.84
C ASN A 122 18.85 1.78 -4.74
N LYS A 123 18.71 1.30 -3.50
CA LYS A 123 18.47 -0.11 -3.24
C LYS A 123 16.97 -0.38 -3.31
N SER A 124 16.58 -1.40 -4.06
CA SER A 124 15.20 -1.85 -4.09
C SER A 124 15.09 -3.25 -3.54
N TYR A 125 14.06 -3.49 -2.75
CA TYR A 125 13.64 -4.81 -2.32
C TYR A 125 12.29 -5.14 -2.96
N TRP A 126 12.04 -6.41 -3.22
CA TRP A 126 10.77 -6.93 -3.72
C TRP A 126 10.34 -8.18 -2.96
N SER A 127 9.03 -8.40 -2.83
CA SER A 127 8.47 -9.59 -2.20
C SER A 127 9.02 -10.88 -2.82
N THR A 128 9.24 -11.87 -1.96
CA THR A 128 9.71 -13.21 -2.36
C THR A 128 8.57 -14.19 -2.66
N GLY A 129 7.33 -13.82 -2.33
CA GLY A 129 6.12 -14.58 -2.68
C GLY A 129 5.94 -15.90 -1.94
N ALA A 130 6.25 -15.96 -0.63
CA ALA A 130 6.04 -17.19 0.13
C ALA A 130 4.55 -17.56 0.23
N ASP A 131 4.27 -18.87 0.18
CA ASP A 131 2.91 -19.42 0.22
C ASP A 131 2.10 -18.92 1.43
N GLY A 132 0.85 -18.53 1.19
CA GLY A 132 -0.10 -18.14 2.24
C GLY A 132 0.03 -16.71 2.76
N LEU A 133 0.96 -15.91 2.23
CA LEU A 133 1.06 -14.49 2.56
C LEU A 133 0.02 -13.67 1.78
N ASN A 134 -0.80 -12.93 2.51
CA ASN A 134 -1.95 -12.21 1.96
C ASN A 134 -1.97 -10.78 2.47
N ALA A 135 -2.15 -9.82 1.57
CA ALA A 135 -2.43 -8.43 1.93
C ALA A 135 -3.95 -8.21 1.96
N THR A 136 -4.41 -7.38 2.90
CA THR A 136 -5.79 -6.94 2.96
C THR A 136 -5.93 -5.58 2.28
N VAL A 137 -6.81 -5.49 1.30
CA VAL A 137 -7.13 -4.25 0.59
C VAL A 137 -8.54 -3.81 0.97
N THR A 138 -8.67 -2.59 1.47
CA THR A 138 -9.96 -1.97 1.77
C THR A 138 -10.19 -0.78 0.84
N VAL A 139 -11.32 -0.79 0.14
CA VAL A 139 -11.75 0.32 -0.74
C VAL A 139 -12.99 1.00 -0.16
N THR A 140 -12.85 2.26 0.24
CA THR A 140 -13.95 3.05 0.82
C THR A 140 -14.02 4.42 0.13
N GLY A 141 -15.11 4.67 -0.60
CA GLY A 141 -15.31 5.95 -1.30
C GLY A 141 -14.19 6.27 -2.30
N GLY A 142 -13.66 5.26 -3.00
CA GLY A 142 -12.55 5.38 -3.94
C GLY A 142 -11.16 5.50 -3.31
N LYS A 143 -11.05 5.56 -1.97
CA LYS A 143 -9.78 5.49 -1.25
C LYS A 143 -9.39 4.05 -1.02
N ILE A 144 -8.12 3.74 -1.22
CA ILE A 144 -7.56 2.40 -1.06
C ILE A 144 -6.64 2.41 0.15
N LYS A 145 -6.87 1.48 1.09
CA LYS A 145 -5.97 1.14 2.19
C LYS A 145 -5.42 -0.26 1.91
N VAL A 146 -4.10 -0.41 2.03
CA VAL A 146 -3.42 -1.71 1.90
C VAL A 146 -2.76 -2.03 3.23
N GLU A 147 -3.09 -3.18 3.79
CA GLU A 147 -2.47 -3.73 5.00
C GLU A 147 -1.69 -4.97 4.59
N VAL A 148 -0.38 -4.89 4.67
CA VAL A 148 0.54 -5.98 4.32
C VAL A 148 1.06 -6.59 5.62
N PRO A 149 1.01 -7.91 5.79
CA PRO A 149 1.68 -8.56 6.93
C PRO A 149 3.19 -8.38 6.85
N GLU A 150 3.92 -8.71 7.92
CA GLU A 150 5.37 -8.82 7.84
C GLU A 150 5.73 -9.93 6.84
N ILE A 151 6.45 -9.55 5.77
CA ILE A 151 6.87 -10.47 4.71
C ILE A 151 8.38 -10.38 4.48
N ASP A 152 8.94 -11.41 3.86
CA ASP A 152 10.31 -11.36 3.36
C ASP A 152 10.36 -10.60 2.02
N VAL A 153 11.33 -9.69 1.91
CA VAL A 153 11.65 -8.96 0.67
C VAL A 153 13.15 -9.06 0.38
N THR A 154 13.52 -9.10 -0.90
CA THR A 154 14.90 -9.31 -1.34
C THR A 154 15.35 -8.29 -2.39
N ASP A 155 16.63 -7.96 -2.38
CA ASP A 155 17.32 -7.20 -3.45
C ASP A 155 18.05 -8.13 -4.46
N GLY A 156 17.84 -9.44 -4.35
CA GLY A 156 18.53 -10.48 -5.11
C GLY A 156 19.81 -11.03 -4.43
N ASN A 157 20.37 -10.33 -3.45
CA ASN A 157 21.58 -10.73 -2.70
C ASN A 157 21.32 -10.92 -1.20
N ASN A 158 20.34 -10.22 -0.65
CA ASN A 158 19.98 -10.15 0.76
C ASN A 158 18.46 -10.25 0.90
N THR A 159 18.01 -10.85 1.99
CA THR A 159 16.59 -10.91 2.35
C THR A 159 16.39 -10.24 3.70
N VAL A 160 15.41 -9.34 3.79
CA VAL A 160 15.02 -8.61 4.99
C VAL A 160 13.51 -8.68 5.18
N LYS A 161 13.00 -8.21 6.32
CA LYS A 161 11.56 -8.18 6.62
C LYS A 161 10.97 -6.78 6.49
N THR A 162 9.71 -6.69 6.09
CA THR A 162 8.92 -5.44 6.09
C THR A 162 8.24 -5.15 7.41
#